data_AF-A0A5C7SY79-F1
#
_entry.id   AF-A0A5C7SY79-F1
#
_cell.length_a   1.000
_cell.length_b   1.000
_cell.length_c   1.000
_cell.angle_alpha   90.00
_cell.angle_beta   90.00
_cell.angle_gamma   90.00
#
_symmetry.space_group_name_H-M   'P 1'
#
loop_
_entity.id
_entity.type
_entity.pdbx_description
1 polymer ?
#
loop_
_entity_poly.entity_id
_entity_poly.type
_entity_poly.pdbx_seq_one_letter_code
_entity_poly.pdbx_strand_id
1 'polypeptide(L)'
;MAVLEQCLAPYPDVRIVLSTNWVRRMGYVYARSALSKTLRRRVVGATFHTQMDRREFKHLTRAEQVLCDVQRRCPRWWLALDDDGEGWPQAVANHLVLTDGVLGLGNPSTVAQLNAALEGSRSA
;
A
#
# COMPACT_ATOMS: atom_id res chain seq x y z
N MET A 1 1.35 -4.45 -19.77
CA MET A 1 1.80 -4.42 -18.36
C MET A 1 0.88 -3.50 -17.58
N ALA A 2 0.50 -3.86 -16.37
CA ALA A 2 -0.38 -3.03 -15.54
C ALA A 2 0.34 -1.72 -15.14
N VAL A 3 -0.41 -0.64 -14.91
CA VAL A 3 0.17 0.70 -14.62
C VAL A 3 1.12 0.66 -13.41
N LEU A 4 0.72 0.02 -12.31
CA LEU A 4 1.57 -0.13 -11.13
C LEU A 4 2.88 -0.86 -11.44
N GLU A 5 2.88 -1.86 -12.32
CA GLU A 5 4.11 -2.55 -12.71
C GLU A 5 5.07 -1.61 -13.44
N GLN A 6 4.55 -0.70 -14.25
CA GLN A 6 5.34 0.30 -14.97
C GLN A 6 5.95 1.31 -13.99
N CYS A 7 5.15 1.86 -13.06
CA CYS A 7 5.65 2.77 -12.02
C CYS A 7 6.75 2.13 -11.15
N LEU A 8 6.63 0.84 -10.84
CA LEU A 8 7.58 0.13 -9.97
C LEU A 8 8.78 -0.48 -10.72
N ALA A 9 8.78 -0.48 -12.05
CA ALA A 9 9.87 -1.05 -12.84
C ALA A 9 11.25 -0.41 -12.53
N PRO A 10 11.36 0.93 -12.37
CA PRO A 10 12.63 1.58 -12.03
C PRO A 10 13.09 1.40 -10.57
N TYR A 11 12.30 0.71 -9.74
CA TYR A 11 12.51 0.57 -8.30
C TYR A 11 12.41 -0.91 -7.88
N PRO A 12 13.39 -1.76 -8.24
CA PRO A 12 13.30 -3.21 -8.03
C PRO A 12 13.22 -3.62 -6.55
N ASP A 13 13.78 -2.79 -5.66
CA ASP A 13 13.83 -3.06 -4.22
C ASP A 13 12.55 -2.70 -3.48
N VAL A 14 11.64 -1.96 -4.11
CA VAL A 14 10.34 -1.63 -3.52
C VAL A 14 9.53 -2.91 -3.30
N ARG A 15 9.21 -3.14 -2.02
CA ARG A 15 8.37 -4.25 -1.55
C ARG A 15 6.94 -3.77 -1.29
N ILE A 16 6.00 -4.70 -1.38
CA ILE A 16 4.57 -4.44 -1.25
C ILE A 16 4.05 -5.08 0.03
N VAL A 17 3.32 -4.30 0.82
CA VAL A 17 2.48 -4.80 1.91
C VAL A 17 1.03 -4.59 1.52
N LEU A 18 0.21 -5.63 1.68
CA LEU A 18 -1.22 -5.55 1.36
C LEU A 18 -1.99 -4.92 2.53
N SER A 19 -2.50 -3.71 2.33
CA SER A 19 -3.53 -3.12 3.18
C SER A 19 -4.86 -3.17 2.44
N THR A 20 -5.58 -4.28 2.60
CA THR A 20 -6.86 -4.50 1.91
C THR A 20 -7.77 -5.37 2.73
N ASN A 21 -9.07 -5.08 2.67
CA ASN A 21 -10.11 -5.90 3.29
C ASN A 21 -10.10 -7.36 2.81
N TRP A 22 -9.50 -7.65 1.63
CA TRP A 22 -9.43 -9.00 1.08
C TRP A 22 -8.62 -9.95 1.94
N VAL A 23 -7.53 -9.49 2.58
CA VAL A 23 -6.73 -10.36 3.46
C VAL A 23 -7.57 -10.82 4.65
N ARG A 24 -8.34 -9.92 5.27
CA ARG A 24 -9.22 -10.24 6.40
C ARG A 24 -10.44 -11.08 5.99
N ARG A 25 -10.98 -10.88 4.79
CA ARG A 25 -12.20 -11.56 4.31
C ARG A 25 -11.95 -12.90 3.62
N MET A 26 -10.87 -13.00 2.84
CA MET A 26 -10.58 -14.11 1.93
C MET A 26 -9.19 -14.73 2.16
N GLY A 27 -8.38 -14.14 3.04
CA GLY A 27 -7.06 -14.65 3.39
C GLY A 27 -5.93 -14.04 2.56
N TYR A 28 -4.73 -14.06 3.15
CA TYR A 28 -3.52 -13.50 2.54
C TYR A 28 -3.17 -14.12 1.18
N VAL A 29 -3.24 -15.46 1.08
CA VAL A 29 -2.90 -16.18 -0.15
C VAL A 29 -3.81 -15.77 -1.30
N TYR A 30 -5.11 -15.67 -1.06
CA TYR A 30 -6.09 -15.24 -2.04
C TYR A 30 -5.82 -13.80 -2.50
N ALA A 31 -5.71 -12.85 -1.55
CA ALA A 31 -5.48 -11.44 -1.87
C ALA A 31 -4.20 -11.24 -2.68
N ARG A 32 -3.11 -11.90 -2.27
CA ARG A 32 -1.84 -11.90 -3.01
C ARG A 32 -1.95 -12.55 -4.39
N SER A 33 -2.80 -13.57 -4.56
CA SER A 33 -3.00 -14.26 -5.84
C SER A 33 -3.72 -13.39 -6.89
N ALA A 34 -4.49 -12.40 -6.47
CA ALA A 34 -5.18 -11.48 -7.38
C ALA A 34 -4.21 -10.55 -8.14
N LEU A 35 -2.98 -10.39 -7.64
CA LEU A 35 -1.94 -9.63 -8.31
C LEU A 35 -1.28 -10.44 -9.43
N SER A 36 -0.76 -9.70 -10.43
CA SER A 36 0.10 -10.26 -11.46
C SER A 36 1.31 -10.97 -10.86
N LYS A 37 1.92 -11.90 -11.60
CA LYS A 37 3.08 -12.66 -11.12
C LYS A 37 4.23 -11.73 -10.67
N THR A 38 4.42 -10.58 -11.33
CA THR A 38 5.51 -9.64 -11.04
C THR A 38 5.27 -8.85 -9.76
N LEU A 39 4.08 -8.29 -9.58
CA LEU A 39 3.71 -7.62 -8.32
C LEU A 39 3.68 -8.60 -7.16
N ARG A 40 3.15 -9.81 -7.39
CA ARG A 40 3.09 -10.87 -6.38
C ARG A 40 4.45 -11.20 -5.78
N ARG A 41 5.51 -11.24 -6.59
CA ARG A 41 6.89 -11.50 -6.13
C ARG A 41 7.45 -10.39 -5.23
N ARG A 42 6.86 -9.19 -5.28
CA ARG A 42 7.25 -8.06 -4.43
C ARG A 42 6.47 -8.02 -3.12
N VAL A 43 5.40 -8.81 -2.96
CA VAL A 43 4.60 -8.83 -1.73
C VAL A 43 5.33 -9.54 -0.60
N VAL A 44 5.57 -8.82 0.49
CA VAL A 44 6.28 -9.31 1.69
C VAL A 44 5.36 -9.52 2.90
N GLY A 45 4.10 -9.11 2.81
CA GLY A 45 3.13 -9.31 3.88
C GLY A 45 1.84 -8.53 3.68
N ALA A 46 1.09 -8.41 4.77
CA ALA A 46 -0.13 -7.62 4.87
C ALA A 46 -0.15 -6.88 6.22
N THR A 47 -0.95 -5.83 6.31
CA THR A 47 -1.15 -5.09 7.58
C THR A 47 -1.86 -5.97 8.62
N PHE A 48 -2.78 -6.83 8.17
CA PHE A 48 -3.47 -7.85 8.98
C PHE A 48 -2.80 -9.23 8.89
N HIS A 49 -2.71 -9.94 10.02
CA HIS A 49 -2.38 -11.38 10.09
C HIS A 49 -3.25 -12.10 11.13
N THR A 50 -3.33 -13.42 11.04
CA THR A 50 -4.28 -14.27 11.79
C THR A 50 -4.11 -14.28 13.31
N GLN A 51 -2.98 -13.81 13.82
CA GLN A 51 -2.73 -13.68 15.26
C GLN A 51 -3.25 -12.35 15.84
N MET A 52 -3.65 -11.40 15.00
CA MET A 52 -4.28 -10.16 15.46
C MET A 52 -5.76 -10.39 15.74
N ASP A 53 -6.32 -9.63 16.69
CA ASP A 53 -7.77 -9.62 16.89
C ASP A 53 -8.45 -9.01 15.65
N ARG A 54 -9.31 -9.81 15.02
CA ARG A 54 -9.99 -9.45 13.78
C ARG A 54 -11.03 -8.35 13.97
N ARG A 55 -11.66 -8.26 15.15
CA ARG A 55 -12.67 -7.24 15.45
C ARG A 55 -11.97 -5.92 15.71
N GLU A 56 -10.98 -5.90 16.58
CA GLU A 56 -10.18 -4.69 16.86
C GLU A 56 -9.56 -4.13 15.58
N PHE A 57 -8.91 -4.97 14.78
CA PHE A 57 -8.31 -4.52 13.51
C PHE A 57 -9.34 -3.90 12.55
N LYS A 58 -10.58 -4.44 12.52
CA LYS A 58 -11.64 -3.91 11.65
C LYS A 58 -12.08 -2.49 12.07
N HIS A 59 -11.93 -2.14 13.34
CA HIS A 59 -12.33 -0.82 13.85
C HIS A 59 -11.28 0.27 13.59
N LEU A 60 -10.06 -0.11 13.21
CA LEU A 60 -9.03 0.83 12.78
C LEU A 60 -9.36 1.40 11.40
N THR A 61 -9.18 2.71 11.23
CA THR A 61 -9.11 3.39 9.94
C THR A 61 -8.01 2.80 9.07
N ARG A 62 -8.05 3.05 7.76
CA ARG A 62 -6.99 2.57 6.86
C ARG A 62 -5.64 3.18 7.21
N ALA A 63 -5.62 4.47 7.57
CA ALA A 63 -4.42 5.15 8.05
C ALA A 63 -3.82 4.45 9.27
N GLU A 64 -4.61 4.16 10.30
CA GLU A 64 -4.14 3.46 11.52
C GLU A 64 -3.58 2.07 11.20
N GLN A 65 -4.25 1.29 10.34
CA GLN A 65 -3.77 -0.03 9.94
C GLN A 65 -2.38 0.04 9.28
N VAL A 66 -2.16 1.03 8.41
CA VAL A 66 -0.87 1.25 7.75
C VAL A 66 0.17 1.75 8.74
N LEU A 67 -0.16 2.74 9.57
CA LEU A 67 0.77 3.34 10.53
C LEU A 67 1.24 2.34 11.59
N CYS A 68 0.35 1.49 12.10
CA CYS A 68 0.75 0.39 12.97
C CYS A 68 1.72 -0.58 12.28
N ASP A 69 1.51 -0.91 11.01
CA ASP A 69 2.43 -1.78 10.27
C ASP A 69 3.80 -1.11 10.01
N VAL A 70 3.81 0.18 9.66
CA VAL A 70 5.03 0.99 9.50
C VAL A 70 5.82 1.02 10.82
N GLN A 71 5.16 1.25 11.95
CA GLN A 71 5.80 1.22 13.26
C GLN A 71 6.42 -0.14 13.60
N ARG A 72 5.76 -1.24 13.24
CA ARG A 72 6.28 -2.61 13.48
C ARG A 72 7.45 -2.97 12.58
N ARG A 73 7.41 -2.56 11.30
CA ARG A 73 8.43 -2.93 10.30
C ARG A 73 9.62 -1.98 10.25
N CYS A 74 9.45 -0.76 10.74
CA CYS A 74 10.43 0.33 10.70
C CYS A 74 11.13 0.47 9.33
N PRO A 75 10.38 0.61 8.22
CA PRO A 75 10.99 0.75 6.91
C PRO A 75 11.76 2.07 6.82
N ARG A 76 12.90 2.07 6.13
CA ARG A 76 13.68 3.29 5.85
C ARG A 76 12.86 4.34 5.11
N TRP A 77 12.00 3.89 4.21
CA TRP A 77 11.06 4.70 3.44
C TRP A 77 9.80 3.89 3.14
N TRP A 78 8.65 4.57 3.05
CA TRP A 78 7.38 3.93 2.73
C TRP A 78 6.44 4.90 2.00
N LEU A 79 5.43 4.35 1.36
CA LEU A 79 4.35 5.08 0.70
C LEU A 79 3.09 4.20 0.72
N ALA A 80 1.95 4.81 1.00
CA ALA A 80 0.64 4.21 0.85
C ALA A 80 -0.02 4.67 -0.45
N LEU A 81 -0.63 3.71 -1.14
CA LEU A 81 -1.47 3.94 -2.31
C LEU A 81 -2.87 3.46 -1.94
N ASP A 82 -3.78 4.40 -1.71
CA ASP A 82 -5.10 4.11 -1.17
C ASP A 82 -6.12 5.11 -1.72
N ASP A 83 -7.39 4.71 -1.81
CA ASP A 83 -8.51 5.61 -2.13
C ASP A 83 -9.15 6.24 -0.90
N ASP A 84 -8.72 5.83 0.29
CA ASP A 84 -9.18 6.34 1.57
C ASP A 84 -8.17 7.33 2.18
N GLY A 85 -8.57 8.61 2.19
CA GLY A 85 -7.81 9.72 2.79
C GLY A 85 -8.17 10.01 4.25
N GLU A 86 -9.06 9.24 4.87
CA GLU A 86 -9.50 9.47 6.25
C GLU A 86 -8.42 9.05 7.28
N GLY A 87 -8.25 9.87 8.32
CA GLY A 87 -7.42 9.53 9.48
C GLY A 87 -5.91 9.68 9.29
N TRP A 88 -5.44 10.16 8.14
CA TRP A 88 -4.02 10.38 7.88
C TRP A 88 -3.49 11.62 8.61
N PRO A 89 -2.49 11.49 9.51
CA PRO A 89 -1.89 12.65 10.17
C PRO A 89 -1.13 13.54 9.18
N GLN A 90 -1.21 14.86 9.37
CA GLN A 90 -0.51 15.83 8.51
C GLN A 90 1.01 15.57 8.44
N ALA A 91 1.62 15.07 9.52
CA ALA A 91 3.05 14.76 9.58
C ALA A 91 3.50 13.68 8.58
N VAL A 92 2.56 12.87 8.07
CA VAL A 92 2.85 11.81 7.09
C VAL A 92 2.08 12.02 5.77
N ALA A 93 1.54 13.20 5.52
CA ALA A 93 0.73 13.47 4.32
C ALA A 93 1.47 13.14 3.01
N ASN A 94 2.79 13.39 2.96
CA ASN A 94 3.63 13.08 1.80
C ASN A 94 3.86 11.57 1.58
N HIS A 95 3.46 10.72 2.53
CA HIS A 95 3.50 9.27 2.41
C HIS A 95 2.20 8.67 1.88
N LEU A 96 1.17 9.47 1.55
CA LEU A 96 -0.05 8.99 0.91
C LEU A 96 -0.15 9.50 -0.52
N VAL A 97 -0.32 8.58 -1.46
CA VAL A 97 -0.86 8.87 -2.79
C VAL A 97 -2.32 8.50 -2.78
N LEU A 98 -3.18 9.51 -2.66
CA LEU A 98 -4.63 9.34 -2.67
C LEU A 98 -5.10 9.08 -4.10
N THR A 99 -5.75 7.93 -4.29
CA THR A 99 -6.32 7.52 -5.57
C THR A 99 -7.81 7.83 -5.63
N ASP A 100 -8.35 7.96 -6.84
CA ASP A 100 -9.80 7.98 -7.01
C ASP A 100 -10.37 6.56 -6.77
N GLY A 101 -11.44 6.43 -5.98
CA GLY A 101 -12.00 5.12 -5.63
C GLY A 101 -12.62 4.33 -6.79
N VAL A 102 -12.85 4.96 -7.95
CA VAL A 102 -13.35 4.30 -9.16
C VAL A 102 -12.24 4.09 -10.18
N LEU A 103 -11.46 5.14 -10.47
CA LEU A 103 -10.43 5.12 -11.49
C LEU A 103 -9.11 4.52 -11.00
N GLY A 104 -8.81 4.60 -9.71
CA GLY A 104 -7.53 4.20 -9.12
C GLY A 104 -6.35 4.83 -9.86
N LEU A 105 -5.44 3.98 -10.36
CA LEU A 105 -4.30 4.39 -11.19
C LEU A 105 -4.65 4.69 -12.66
N GLY A 106 -5.93 4.67 -13.04
CA GLY A 106 -6.40 5.11 -14.34
C GLY A 106 -6.33 6.63 -14.53
N ASN A 107 -6.20 7.41 -13.45
CA ASN A 107 -6.01 8.85 -13.51
C ASN A 107 -4.51 9.21 -13.71
N PRO A 108 -4.14 9.89 -14.82
CA PRO A 108 -2.75 10.27 -15.06
C PRO A 108 -2.12 11.15 -13.97
N SER A 109 -2.91 11.98 -13.28
CA SER A 109 -2.39 12.81 -12.18
C SER A 109 -1.97 11.97 -10.97
N THR A 110 -2.75 10.93 -10.64
CA THR A 110 -2.40 9.96 -9.59
C THR A 110 -1.12 9.20 -9.93
N VAL A 111 -0.95 8.82 -11.20
CA VAL A 111 0.29 8.17 -11.69
C VAL A 111 1.49 9.11 -11.57
N ALA A 112 1.32 10.40 -11.90
CA ALA A 112 2.38 11.40 -11.75
C ALA A 112 2.77 11.61 -10.28
N GLN A 113 1.79 11.68 -9.37
CA GLN A 113 2.04 11.78 -7.93
C GLN A 113 2.76 10.54 -7.39
N LEU A 114 2.36 9.34 -7.82
CA LEU A 114 3.03 8.09 -7.45
C LEU A 114 4.49 8.09 -7.89
N ASN A 115 4.77 8.49 -9.13
CA ASN A 115 6.14 8.55 -9.63
C ASN A 115 6.98 9.57 -8.85
N ALA A 116 6.46 10.77 -8.60
CA ALA A 116 7.16 11.79 -7.82
C ALA A 116 7.46 11.31 -6.38
N ALA A 117 6.53 10.63 -5.74
CA ALA A 117 6.76 10.07 -4.41
C ALA A 117 7.82 8.96 -4.44
N LEU A 118 7.77 8.07 -5.44
CA LEU A 118 8.75 7.00 -5.61
C LEU A 118 10.17 7.52 -5.89
N GLU A 119 10.33 8.66 -6.56
CA GLU A 119 11.65 9.29 -6.73
C GLU A 119 12.29 9.63 -5.38
N GLY A 120 11.49 10.06 -4.40
CA GLY A 120 11.94 10.29 -3.02
C GLY A 120 12.50 9.03 -2.33
N SER A 121 12.08 7.83 -2.74
CA SER A 121 12.59 6.57 -2.19
C SER A 121 14.06 6.30 -2.51
N ARG A 122 14.61 6.92 -3.56
CA ARG A 122 16.02 6.76 -3.96
C ARG A 122 16.99 7.53 -3.07
N SER A 123 16.51 8.63 -2.49
CA SER A 123 17.31 9.51 -1.62
C SER A 123 17.21 9.14 -0.15
N ALA A 124 16.25 8.29 0.21
CA ALA A 124 15.95 7.90 1.58
C ALA A 124 16.92 6.85 2.09
#